data_AF-A0A976SLK7-F1
#
_entry.id   AF-A0A976SLK7-F1
#
_cell.length_a   1.000
_cell.length_b   1.000
_cell.length_c   1.000
_cell.angle_alpha   90.00
_cell.angle_beta   90.00
_cell.angle_gamma   90.00
#
_symmetry.space_group_name_H-M   'P 1'
#
loop_
_entity.id
_entity.type
_entity.pdbx_description
1 polymer ?
#
loop_
_entity_poly.entity_id
_entity_poly.type
_entity_poly.pdbx_seq_one_letter_code
_entity_poly.pdbx_strand_id
1 'polypeptide(L)'
;MHNITDTDYSHGYLAEDETQNESENGLSHEYNMGVDSSSENSALLQNNNGNVIYAICDGVDDGKDTYGGNNTNIDVVMSILRNQSSSRGSISRHYDYSDEFAPNVLRSTPRHISIFPNKSRWWQRGQVRYGSQITNINEKIISKTFTDFEGPVEDKACAICLDDLTADLICLNGCLHIYHKTCFVDYVINSKKSKIVCPLCNCISFAGRGPSPPGKMSWNVKKEVTLLSNGTLITTIEIKYKMESGTQLRWHPNPGKPYKGVYKKAFLPISSDYLFILKMLILAFLDGQTFRVEDSFDAKFGNIVWNGIEHKTNIDGGIEGGGFPDSNYKSRVLENILSKGVEYPNLN
;
A
#
# COMPACT_ATOMS: atom_id res chain seq x y z
N MET A 1 -39.27 34.72 37.31
CA MET A 1 -39.91 35.79 36.52
C MET A 1 -40.36 35.19 35.19
N HIS A 2 -41.50 35.62 34.65
CA HIS A 2 -42.04 35.26 33.33
C HIS A 2 -42.29 33.76 33.01
N ASN A 3 -43.43 33.26 33.51
CA ASN A 3 -44.63 32.86 32.73
C ASN A 3 -44.64 33.32 31.23
N ILE A 4 -45.35 32.74 30.25
CA ILE A 4 -46.52 31.81 30.16
C ILE A 4 -46.57 31.29 28.69
N THR A 5 -47.22 30.20 28.21
CA THR A 5 -47.59 28.82 28.64
C THR A 5 -48.16 28.08 27.40
N ASP A 6 -47.83 26.81 27.18
CA ASP A 6 -48.55 25.89 26.25
C ASP A 6 -48.40 24.44 26.75
N THR A 7 -49.44 23.74 27.24
CA THR A 7 -50.66 23.13 26.63
C THR A 7 -50.52 21.61 26.39
N ASP A 8 -51.15 20.80 27.25
CA ASP A 8 -51.28 19.35 27.13
C ASP A 8 -52.30 18.93 26.05
N TYR A 9 -52.11 17.79 25.37
CA TYR A 9 -53.23 16.95 24.91
C TYR A 9 -52.87 15.45 24.70
N SER A 10 -53.41 14.62 25.60
CA SER A 10 -53.77 13.18 25.52
C SER A 10 -53.05 12.19 24.56
N HIS A 11 -52.46 11.16 25.19
CA HIS A 11 -52.59 9.71 24.90
C HIS A 11 -53.36 9.23 23.65
N GLY A 12 -52.74 8.27 22.94
CA GLY A 12 -53.39 7.13 22.26
C GLY A 12 -52.81 5.80 22.78
N TYR A 13 -53.54 4.68 22.66
CA TYR A 13 -53.19 3.38 23.28
C TYR A 13 -52.88 2.25 22.27
N LEU A 14 -52.61 1.04 22.81
CA LEU A 14 -51.98 -0.14 22.20
C LEU A 14 -52.95 -1.11 21.48
N ALA A 15 -52.43 -2.28 21.09
CA ALA A 15 -53.01 -3.47 20.44
C ALA A 15 -53.18 -3.36 18.90
N GLU A 16 -52.64 -4.25 18.05
CA GLU A 16 -52.62 -5.74 18.01
C GLU A 16 -53.97 -6.35 17.56
N ASP A 17 -53.98 -7.03 16.41
CA ASP A 17 -54.31 -8.47 16.32
C ASP A 17 -53.88 -9.08 14.94
N GLU A 18 -54.01 -10.41 14.79
CA GLU A 18 -53.39 -11.24 13.74
C GLU A 18 -54.29 -11.64 12.52
N THR A 19 -53.73 -12.51 11.65
CA THR A 19 -54.36 -13.33 10.58
C THR A 19 -54.61 -12.63 9.23
N GLN A 20 -54.69 -13.33 8.08
CA GLN A 20 -54.80 -14.79 7.83
C GLN A 20 -53.99 -15.26 6.58
N ASN A 21 -54.19 -16.51 6.16
CA ASN A 21 -53.21 -17.41 5.53
C ASN A 21 -53.43 -17.64 4.00
N GLU A 22 -52.67 -18.59 3.44
CA GLU A 22 -52.91 -19.36 2.19
C GLU A 22 -52.54 -18.77 0.81
N SER A 23 -51.56 -19.40 0.15
CA SER A 23 -51.84 -20.28 -1.00
C SER A 23 -50.60 -21.10 -1.40
N GLU A 24 -50.73 -22.43 -1.41
CA GLU A 24 -49.72 -23.35 -1.97
C GLU A 24 -50.14 -23.87 -3.35
N ASN A 25 -49.18 -23.97 -4.27
CA ASN A 25 -49.12 -24.92 -5.40
C ASN A 25 -47.67 -24.86 -5.94
N GLY A 26 -46.92 -25.94 -6.13
CA GLY A 26 -47.26 -27.35 -6.02
C GLY A 26 -47.20 -28.05 -7.38
N LEU A 27 -46.00 -28.47 -7.80
CA LEU A 27 -45.81 -29.47 -8.85
C LEU A 27 -44.36 -29.99 -8.83
N SER A 28 -44.21 -31.32 -8.83
CA SER A 28 -42.92 -32.02 -8.80
C SER A 28 -42.65 -32.71 -10.13
N HIS A 29 -41.38 -32.89 -10.49
CA HIS A 29 -40.91 -34.11 -11.15
C HIS A 29 -39.37 -34.20 -11.20
N GLU A 30 -38.83 -35.25 -10.58
CA GLU A 30 -37.53 -35.81 -10.96
C GLU A 30 -37.74 -36.91 -12.02
N TYR A 31 -36.76 -37.13 -12.90
CA TYR A 31 -36.32 -38.47 -13.33
C TYR A 31 -34.88 -38.41 -13.88
N ASN A 32 -34.24 -39.56 -14.11
CA ASN A 32 -32.80 -39.75 -13.85
C ASN A 32 -32.04 -40.59 -14.92
N MET A 33 -30.69 -40.52 -14.87
CA MET A 33 -29.67 -41.41 -15.48
C MET A 33 -29.26 -41.26 -16.97
N GLY A 34 -27.97 -41.60 -17.24
CA GLY A 34 -27.28 -41.66 -18.55
C GLY A 34 -26.09 -40.69 -18.66
N VAL A 35 -24.79 -40.99 -18.44
CA VAL A 35 -23.85 -42.13 -18.68
C VAL A 35 -22.98 -41.95 -19.95
N ASP A 36 -21.66 -42.16 -19.78
CA ASP A 36 -20.55 -42.24 -20.78
C ASP A 36 -20.13 -41.00 -21.61
N SER A 37 -18.91 -40.89 -22.18
CA SER A 37 -17.55 -41.33 -21.73
C SER A 37 -16.41 -40.74 -22.62
N SER A 38 -15.17 -40.70 -22.07
CA SER A 38 -13.85 -40.79 -22.77
C SER A 38 -13.24 -39.63 -23.60
N SER A 39 -11.90 -39.71 -23.77
CA SER A 39 -10.94 -38.83 -24.51
C SER A 39 -10.81 -37.37 -24.03
N GLU A 40 -9.68 -36.87 -23.51
CA GLU A 40 -8.26 -36.84 -23.95
C GLU A 40 -7.95 -35.90 -25.15
N ASN A 41 -7.32 -34.73 -24.90
CA ASN A 41 -5.86 -34.62 -25.10
C ASN A 41 -5.21 -33.27 -24.72
N SER A 42 -3.87 -33.30 -24.68
CA SER A 42 -2.90 -32.18 -24.65
C SER A 42 -2.77 -31.36 -23.36
N ALA A 43 -1.53 -31.27 -22.88
CA ALA A 43 -1.14 -30.46 -21.71
C ALA A 43 -0.30 -29.25 -22.15
N LEU A 44 -0.46 -28.12 -21.46
CA LEU A 44 0.55 -27.06 -21.40
C LEU A 44 0.71 -26.57 -19.96
N LEU A 45 1.96 -26.59 -19.49
CA LEU A 45 2.36 -26.13 -18.16
C LEU A 45 2.25 -24.60 -18.06
N GLN A 46 1.53 -24.08 -17.07
CA GLN A 46 1.60 -22.67 -16.68
C GLN A 46 2.08 -22.53 -15.23
N ASN A 47 3.40 -22.43 -15.06
CA ASN A 47 4.07 -22.15 -13.79
C ASN A 47 3.80 -20.71 -13.32
N ASN A 48 2.69 -20.47 -12.64
CA ASN A 48 2.33 -19.16 -12.07
C ASN A 48 3.00 -18.87 -10.71
N ASN A 49 4.34 -18.90 -10.66
CA ASN A 49 5.12 -18.55 -9.46
C ASN A 49 5.35 -17.03 -9.31
N GLY A 50 4.28 -16.29 -9.02
CA GLY A 50 4.30 -14.83 -8.80
C GLY A 50 4.60 -14.41 -7.34
N ASN A 51 5.72 -14.84 -6.76
CA ASN A 51 6.07 -14.54 -5.37
C ASN A 51 6.50 -13.07 -5.16
N VAL A 52 5.83 -12.33 -4.27
CA VAL A 52 6.18 -10.94 -3.94
C VAL A 52 6.02 -10.64 -2.44
N ILE A 53 7.12 -10.28 -1.77
CA ILE A 53 7.32 -8.94 -1.16
C ILE A 53 8.81 -8.59 -1.33
N TYR A 54 9.15 -8.16 -2.54
CA TYR A 54 10.27 -7.26 -2.84
C TYR A 54 9.88 -6.42 -4.07
N ALA A 55 10.61 -5.33 -4.33
CA ALA A 55 10.41 -4.57 -5.57
C ALA A 55 10.92 -5.40 -6.76
N ILE A 56 10.04 -6.13 -7.44
CA ILE A 56 10.42 -6.90 -8.62
C ILE A 56 10.75 -5.93 -9.75
N CYS A 57 12.04 -5.80 -10.03
CA CYS A 57 12.53 -5.26 -11.28
C CYS A 57 12.47 -6.36 -12.35
N ASP A 58 11.31 -6.48 -12.99
CA ASP A 58 11.09 -7.28 -14.22
C ASP A 58 11.86 -6.66 -15.40
N GLY A 59 13.18 -6.64 -15.29
CA GLY A 59 14.09 -6.53 -16.42
C GLY A 59 14.11 -7.90 -17.10
N VAL A 60 13.19 -8.11 -18.04
CA VAL A 60 13.32 -9.19 -19.01
C VAL A 60 14.48 -8.82 -19.91
N ASP A 61 15.66 -9.32 -19.55
CA ASP A 61 16.88 -9.21 -20.33
C ASP A 61 16.82 -10.26 -21.45
N ASP A 62 15.91 -10.02 -22.42
CA ASP A 62 15.79 -10.81 -23.64
C ASP A 62 17.08 -10.64 -24.45
N GLY A 63 18.07 -11.51 -24.17
CA GLY A 63 19.45 -11.45 -24.64
C GLY A 63 19.60 -11.53 -26.16
N LYS A 64 19.26 -10.45 -26.85
CA LYS A 64 19.49 -10.21 -28.26
C LYS A 64 20.00 -8.77 -28.45
N ASP A 65 21.32 -8.63 -28.46
CA ASP A 65 22.00 -7.42 -28.91
C ASP A 65 21.77 -7.19 -30.42
N THR A 66 20.58 -6.70 -30.78
CA THR A 66 20.34 -6.11 -32.09
C THR A 66 20.65 -4.62 -32.04
N TYR A 67 21.92 -4.29 -32.29
CA TYR A 67 22.37 -2.92 -32.57
C TYR A 67 21.46 -2.24 -33.60
N GLY A 68 20.84 -1.11 -33.25
CA GLY A 68 19.96 -0.38 -34.18
C GLY A 68 18.98 0.62 -33.57
N GLY A 69 19.44 1.55 -32.72
CA GLY A 69 18.53 2.56 -32.16
C GLY A 69 19.19 3.59 -31.24
N ASN A 70 19.80 4.63 -31.82
CA ASN A 70 20.41 5.75 -31.07
C ASN A 70 19.35 6.62 -30.38
N ASN A 71 18.88 6.21 -29.19
CA ASN A 71 17.93 6.98 -28.40
C ASN A 71 18.65 8.03 -27.52
N THR A 72 19.23 9.02 -28.20
CA THR A 72 20.11 10.08 -27.66
C THR A 72 19.56 10.77 -26.39
N ASN A 73 18.24 10.90 -26.26
CA ASN A 73 17.58 11.47 -25.09
C ASN A 73 17.91 10.72 -23.78
N ILE A 74 18.07 9.39 -23.82
CA ILE A 74 18.41 8.60 -22.63
C ILE A 74 19.84 8.88 -22.17
N ASP A 75 20.78 9.02 -23.10
CA ASP A 75 22.18 9.31 -22.79
C ASP A 75 22.37 10.75 -22.31
N VAL A 76 21.58 11.71 -22.83
CA VAL A 76 21.52 13.09 -22.32
C VAL A 76 20.99 13.15 -20.88
N VAL A 77 19.93 12.40 -20.56
CA VAL A 77 19.44 12.29 -19.16
C VAL A 77 20.51 11.66 -18.26
N MET A 78 21.25 10.66 -18.76
CA MET A 78 22.34 10.04 -18.00
C MET A 78 23.58 10.95 -17.86
N SER A 79 23.89 11.82 -18.81
CA SER A 79 24.98 12.79 -18.67
C SER A 79 24.62 13.91 -17.67
N ILE A 80 23.37 14.37 -17.66
CA ILE A 80 22.88 15.34 -16.66
C ILE A 80 23.01 14.77 -15.25
N LEU A 81 22.55 13.54 -15.02
CA LEU A 81 22.65 12.87 -13.71
C LEU A 81 24.10 12.59 -13.29
N ARG A 82 25.01 12.28 -14.24
CA ARG A 82 26.45 12.12 -13.95
C ARG A 82 27.12 13.45 -13.58
N ASN A 83 26.87 14.52 -14.34
CA ASN A 83 27.56 15.80 -14.14
C ASN A 83 27.19 16.49 -12.81
N GLN A 84 26.04 16.18 -12.22
CA GLN A 84 25.65 16.66 -10.88
C GLN A 84 26.35 15.92 -9.73
N SER A 85 27.17 14.89 -10.01
CA SER A 85 27.97 14.18 -8.99
C SER A 85 29.32 14.86 -8.68
N SER A 86 29.61 16.02 -9.28
CA SER A 86 30.97 16.56 -9.41
C SER A 86 31.17 17.97 -8.82
N SER A 87 30.57 18.27 -7.67
CA SER A 87 30.91 19.44 -6.85
C SER A 87 31.31 19.02 -5.42
N ARG A 88 32.62 19.04 -5.14
CA ARG A 88 33.17 18.65 -3.83
C ARG A 88 32.97 19.74 -2.78
N GLY A 89 32.21 19.43 -1.72
CA GLY A 89 32.38 20.09 -0.43
C GLY A 89 33.52 19.42 0.35
N SER A 90 34.62 20.13 0.54
CA SER A 90 35.83 19.58 1.18
C SER A 90 35.76 19.61 2.71
N ILE A 91 35.76 18.45 3.36
CA ILE A 91 36.09 18.32 4.79
C ILE A 91 37.22 17.30 4.91
N SER A 92 38.36 17.75 5.43
CA SER A 92 39.49 16.87 5.76
C SER A 92 39.29 16.25 7.14
N ARG A 93 39.44 14.93 7.23
CA ARG A 93 39.85 14.23 8.45
C ARG A 93 40.79 13.08 8.09
N HIS A 94 41.99 13.10 8.65
CA HIS A 94 42.88 11.94 8.69
C HIS A 94 42.20 10.79 9.46
N TYR A 95 42.44 9.57 9.01
CA TYR A 95 42.74 8.43 9.88
C TYR A 95 43.75 7.53 9.16
N ASP A 96 44.73 7.02 9.90
CA ASP A 96 45.94 6.45 9.32
C ASP A 96 45.83 4.97 8.94
N TYR A 97 46.77 4.54 8.12
CA TYR A 97 46.90 3.19 7.58
C TYR A 97 47.58 2.26 8.59
N SER A 98 46.96 1.12 8.88
CA SER A 98 47.67 -0.06 9.39
C SER A 98 46.94 -1.34 8.97
N ASP A 99 47.63 -2.17 8.17
CA ASP A 99 47.26 -3.57 7.99
C ASP A 99 47.66 -4.36 9.24
N GLU A 100 46.88 -5.38 9.60
CA GLU A 100 47.26 -6.80 9.50
C GLU A 100 46.19 -7.71 10.15
N PHE A 101 46.31 -9.03 9.94
CA PHE A 101 45.51 -10.11 10.55
C PHE A 101 43.98 -10.09 10.33
N ALA A 102 43.56 -10.55 9.16
CA ALA A 102 42.21 -11.08 8.94
C ALA A 102 42.15 -12.60 9.26
N PRO A 103 41.39 -13.05 10.28
CA PRO A 103 40.99 -14.45 10.42
C PRO A 103 39.70 -14.72 9.63
N ASN A 104 39.59 -15.91 9.04
CA ASN A 104 38.40 -16.32 8.28
C ASN A 104 37.17 -16.45 9.20
N VAL A 105 36.16 -15.61 8.97
CA VAL A 105 34.82 -15.77 9.56
C VAL A 105 33.79 -15.86 8.43
N LEU A 106 33.16 -17.02 8.27
CA LEU A 106 31.96 -17.17 7.44
C LEU A 106 30.79 -16.41 8.07
N ARG A 107 30.74 -15.09 7.87
CA ARG A 107 29.62 -14.27 8.33
C ARG A 107 28.57 -14.14 7.23
N SER A 108 27.67 -15.13 7.17
CA SER A 108 26.42 -15.05 6.41
C SER A 108 25.46 -14.02 7.03
N THR A 109 25.82 -12.73 6.96
CA THR A 109 24.93 -11.64 7.35
C THR A 109 23.67 -11.66 6.49
N PRO A 110 22.45 -11.60 7.06
CA PRO A 110 21.24 -11.46 6.27
C PRO A 110 21.34 -10.24 5.38
N ARG A 111 21.31 -10.44 4.04
CA ARG A 111 21.38 -9.32 3.09
C ARG A 111 20.16 -8.42 3.31
N HIS A 112 20.38 -7.18 3.74
CA HIS A 112 19.30 -6.21 3.91
C HIS A 112 18.79 -5.79 2.52
N ILE A 113 17.72 -6.44 2.04
CA ILE A 113 17.16 -6.17 0.71
C ILE A 113 16.43 -4.83 0.75
N SER A 114 17.15 -3.77 0.36
CA SER A 114 16.57 -2.44 0.15
C SER A 114 15.52 -2.47 -0.95
N ILE A 115 14.41 -1.74 -0.73
CA ILE A 115 13.38 -1.44 -1.75
C ILE A 115 13.99 -0.64 -2.92
N PHE A 116 15.11 0.05 -2.68
CA PHE A 116 15.82 0.89 -3.64
C PHE A 116 17.29 0.43 -3.75
N PRO A 117 17.62 -0.56 -4.59
CA PRO A 117 18.98 -1.08 -4.71
C PRO A 117 19.95 -0.01 -5.24
N ASN A 118 21.06 0.21 -4.53
CA ASN A 118 21.95 1.36 -4.76
C ASN A 118 22.78 1.31 -6.07
N LYS A 119 22.53 0.31 -6.93
CA LYS A 119 23.13 0.16 -8.28
C LYS A 119 22.09 -0.08 -9.39
N SER A 120 20.79 -0.24 -9.08
CA SER A 120 19.78 -0.52 -10.09
C SER A 120 19.04 0.73 -10.54
N ARG A 121 18.56 0.75 -11.78
CA ARG A 121 17.70 1.81 -12.32
C ARG A 121 16.24 1.59 -11.91
N TRP A 122 15.99 1.28 -10.63
CA TRP A 122 14.67 0.97 -10.06
C TRP A 122 13.60 2.02 -10.37
N TRP A 123 14.01 3.28 -10.58
CA TRP A 123 13.14 4.40 -10.94
C TRP A 123 12.71 4.43 -12.41
N GLN A 124 13.37 3.69 -13.31
CA GLN A 124 12.96 3.61 -14.72
C GLN A 124 11.62 2.89 -14.88
N ARG A 125 11.44 1.79 -14.16
CA ARG A 125 10.21 1.00 -14.15
C ARG A 125 10.13 0.16 -12.88
N GLY A 126 8.96 0.10 -12.26
CA GLY A 126 8.73 -0.75 -11.10
C GLY A 126 7.27 -0.78 -10.65
N GLN A 127 7.01 -1.62 -9.65
CA GLN A 127 5.69 -1.82 -9.06
C GLN A 127 5.79 -2.25 -7.60
N VAL A 128 4.82 -1.82 -6.79
CA VAL A 128 4.59 -2.29 -5.42
C VAL A 128 3.09 -2.51 -5.19
N ARG A 129 2.76 -3.35 -4.22
CA ARG A 129 1.38 -3.62 -3.81
C ARG A 129 1.23 -3.35 -2.31
N TYR A 130 0.12 -2.73 -1.93
CA TYR A 130 -0.27 -2.52 -0.55
C TYR A 130 -1.46 -3.43 -0.24
N GLY A 131 -1.41 -4.13 0.90
CA GLY A 131 -2.45 -5.06 1.34
C GLY A 131 -2.68 -6.30 0.45
N SER A 132 -1.71 -6.65 -0.40
CA SER A 132 -1.71 -7.94 -1.12
C SER A 132 -1.34 -9.12 -0.21
N GLN A 133 -1.36 -10.33 -0.76
CA GLN A 133 -0.78 -11.50 -0.11
C GLN A 133 0.70 -11.28 0.22
N ILE A 134 1.13 -11.80 1.37
CA ILE A 134 2.49 -11.80 1.88
C ILE A 134 3.06 -13.20 1.66
N THR A 135 4.21 -13.30 0.98
CA THR A 135 4.81 -14.60 0.60
C THR A 135 6.00 -15.01 1.47
N ASN A 136 6.65 -14.06 2.14
CA ASN A 136 7.74 -14.29 3.09
C ASN A 136 7.46 -13.55 4.40
N ILE A 137 6.48 -14.05 5.18
CA ILE A 137 6.16 -13.52 6.51
C ILE A 137 7.39 -13.68 7.41
N ASN A 138 7.76 -12.59 8.08
CA ASN A 138 8.81 -12.53 9.08
C ASN A 138 8.45 -11.47 10.13
N GLU A 139 9.04 -11.55 11.31
CA GLU A 139 8.74 -10.71 12.47
C GLU A 139 8.69 -9.20 12.14
N LYS A 140 9.64 -8.68 11.35
CA LYS A 140 9.70 -7.26 10.91
C LYS A 140 8.54 -6.81 10.02
N ILE A 141 7.75 -7.74 9.47
CA ILE A 141 6.49 -7.46 8.77
C ILE A 141 5.32 -7.54 9.77
N ILE A 142 5.33 -8.51 10.68
CA ILE A 142 4.26 -8.70 11.69
C ILE A 142 4.25 -7.53 12.67
N SER A 143 5.42 -7.05 13.10
CA SER A 143 5.60 -5.89 14.00
C SER A 143 5.13 -4.55 13.43
N LYS A 144 4.62 -4.53 12.19
CA LYS A 144 3.96 -3.36 11.58
C LYS A 144 2.43 -3.47 11.55
N THR A 145 1.88 -4.62 11.95
CA THR A 145 0.43 -4.90 11.96
C THR A 145 -0.21 -4.64 13.31
N PHE A 146 0.59 -4.26 14.30
CA PHE A 146 0.18 -3.93 15.66
C PHE A 146 0.98 -2.73 16.19
N THR A 147 0.54 -2.20 17.33
CA THR A 147 1.34 -1.36 18.23
C THR A 147 1.48 -2.06 19.57
N ASP A 148 2.51 -1.73 20.34
CA ASP A 148 2.59 -2.15 21.75
C ASP A 148 1.46 -1.48 22.56
N PHE A 149 0.98 -2.15 23.61
CA PHE A 149 -0.19 -1.72 24.40
C PHE A 149 0.17 -1.52 25.88
N GLU A 150 -0.04 -0.30 26.37
CA GLU A 150 0.14 0.07 27.77
C GLU A 150 -1.20 0.55 28.35
N GLY A 151 -1.83 -0.27 29.18
CA GLY A 151 -3.10 0.06 29.83
C GLY A 151 -3.70 -1.13 30.59
N PRO A 152 -4.73 -0.90 31.43
CA PRO A 152 -5.52 -1.99 32.02
C PRO A 152 -6.31 -2.70 30.92
N VAL A 153 -6.39 -4.03 30.98
CA VAL A 153 -7.27 -4.83 30.12
C VAL A 153 -8.47 -5.31 30.93
N GLU A 154 -9.69 -5.03 30.45
CA GLU A 154 -10.92 -5.51 31.09
C GLU A 154 -11.18 -7.00 30.78
N ASP A 155 -10.96 -7.40 29.52
CA ASP A 155 -10.92 -8.80 29.08
C ASP A 155 -9.61 -9.46 29.54
N LYS A 156 -9.71 -10.41 30.48
CA LYS A 156 -8.54 -10.85 31.25
C LYS A 156 -7.56 -11.75 30.48
N ALA A 157 -8.03 -12.59 29.57
CA ALA A 157 -7.23 -13.70 29.01
C ALA A 157 -6.88 -13.52 27.54
N CYS A 158 -5.67 -13.95 27.16
CA CYS A 158 -5.20 -13.91 25.78
C CYS A 158 -5.85 -15.02 24.94
N ALA A 159 -6.59 -14.66 23.91
CA ALA A 159 -7.32 -15.61 23.04
C ALA A 159 -6.43 -16.51 22.12
N ILE A 160 -5.14 -16.71 22.47
CA ILE A 160 -4.21 -17.62 21.80
C ILE A 160 -3.67 -18.67 22.79
N CYS A 161 -3.18 -18.26 23.97
CA CYS A 161 -2.66 -19.16 25.01
C CYS A 161 -3.64 -19.42 26.17
N LEU A 162 -4.67 -18.58 26.31
CA LEU A 162 -5.68 -18.55 27.39
C LEU A 162 -5.17 -18.08 28.77
N ASP A 163 -3.90 -17.67 28.88
CA ASP A 163 -3.33 -17.04 30.08
C ASP A 163 -3.71 -15.55 30.23
N ASP A 164 -3.62 -15.00 31.43
CA ASP A 164 -3.93 -13.60 31.74
C ASP A 164 -2.99 -12.60 31.01
N LEU A 165 -3.58 -11.56 30.40
CA LEU A 165 -2.92 -10.49 29.65
C LEU A 165 -2.17 -9.54 30.60
N THR A 166 -0.93 -9.90 30.93
CA THR A 166 -0.17 -9.30 32.05
C THR A 166 1.06 -8.49 31.64
N ALA A 167 1.74 -8.83 30.54
CA ALA A 167 2.96 -8.17 30.08
C ALA A 167 3.22 -8.37 28.58
N ASP A 168 4.08 -7.54 27.98
CA ASP A 168 4.44 -7.57 26.55
C ASP A 168 3.20 -7.67 25.63
N LEU A 169 2.25 -6.76 25.86
CA LEU A 169 0.96 -6.70 25.19
C LEU A 169 1.05 -5.91 23.89
N ILE A 170 0.32 -6.38 22.88
CA ILE A 170 0.15 -5.69 21.60
C ILE A 170 -1.32 -5.50 21.27
N CYS A 171 -1.62 -4.48 20.49
CA CYS A 171 -2.95 -4.12 20.02
C CYS A 171 -2.96 -4.12 18.48
N LEU A 172 -3.82 -4.92 17.84
CA LEU A 172 -3.77 -5.08 16.38
C LEU A 172 -4.33 -3.86 15.64
N ASN A 173 -3.55 -3.28 14.72
CA ASN A 173 -3.97 -2.15 13.87
C ASN A 173 -5.27 -2.47 13.11
N GLY A 174 -5.44 -3.74 12.70
CA GLY A 174 -6.62 -4.22 12.00
C GLY A 174 -7.91 -4.24 12.83
N CYS A 175 -7.87 -4.39 14.17
CA CYS A 175 -9.08 -4.63 14.98
C CYS A 175 -9.08 -4.21 16.45
N LEU A 176 -8.02 -3.59 16.99
CA LEU A 176 -7.79 -3.27 18.41
C LEU A 176 -7.84 -4.44 19.43
N HIS A 177 -8.13 -5.68 19.02
CA HIS A 177 -7.95 -6.84 19.89
C HIS A 177 -6.50 -6.96 20.41
N ILE A 178 -6.38 -7.34 21.67
CA ILE A 178 -5.12 -7.37 22.44
C ILE A 178 -4.61 -8.80 22.58
N TYR A 179 -3.29 -8.99 22.50
CA TYR A 179 -2.61 -10.28 22.64
C TYR A 179 -1.25 -10.11 23.31
N HIS A 180 -0.70 -11.20 23.86
CA HIS A 180 0.75 -11.30 24.07
C HIS A 180 1.47 -11.25 22.72
N LYS A 181 2.53 -10.45 22.63
CA LYS A 181 3.33 -10.21 21.41
C LYS A 181 3.87 -11.50 20.80
N THR A 182 4.49 -12.33 21.63
CA THR A 182 5.00 -13.66 21.30
C THR A 182 3.89 -14.54 20.73
N CYS A 183 2.79 -14.71 21.45
CA CYS A 183 1.66 -15.54 21.03
C CYS A 183 1.09 -15.13 19.65
N PHE A 184 0.98 -13.83 19.36
CA PHE A 184 0.51 -13.38 18.05
C PHE A 184 1.55 -13.57 16.93
N VAL A 185 2.83 -13.27 17.20
CA VAL A 185 3.92 -13.50 16.25
C VAL A 185 4.03 -14.99 15.90
N ASP A 186 4.01 -15.87 16.89
CA ASP A 186 4.07 -17.32 16.71
C ASP A 186 2.80 -17.85 16.03
N TYR A 187 1.60 -17.37 16.39
CA TYR A 187 0.36 -17.71 15.68
C TYR A 187 0.47 -17.36 14.20
N VAL A 188 0.92 -16.16 13.88
CA VAL A 188 1.02 -15.68 12.49
C VAL A 188 2.04 -16.49 11.70
N ILE A 189 3.24 -16.74 12.25
CA ILE A 189 4.29 -17.56 11.62
C ILE A 189 3.80 -18.99 11.39
N ASN A 190 3.26 -19.64 12.42
CA ASN A 190 2.82 -21.04 12.34
C ASN A 190 1.57 -21.23 11.48
N SER A 191 0.72 -20.21 11.33
CA SER A 191 -0.49 -20.27 10.50
C SER A 191 -0.21 -20.54 9.02
N LYS A 192 0.98 -20.16 8.52
CA LYS A 192 1.39 -20.20 7.10
C LYS A 192 0.41 -19.48 6.14
N LYS A 193 -0.50 -18.65 6.68
CA LYS A 193 -1.47 -17.87 5.89
C LYS A 193 -0.74 -16.72 5.19
N SER A 194 -1.03 -16.48 3.91
CA SER A 194 -0.47 -15.35 3.16
C SER A 194 -1.10 -13.99 3.51
N LYS A 195 -1.78 -13.87 4.65
CA LYS A 195 -2.37 -12.64 5.20
C LYS A 195 -2.26 -12.69 6.72
N ILE A 196 -1.94 -11.56 7.34
CA ILE A 196 -1.96 -11.41 8.79
C ILE A 196 -3.39 -11.10 9.22
N VAL A 197 -3.96 -11.98 10.04
CA VAL A 197 -5.39 -12.02 10.35
C VAL A 197 -5.59 -12.24 11.84
N CYS A 198 -6.47 -11.45 12.45
CA CYS A 198 -6.85 -11.59 13.85
C CYS A 198 -7.55 -12.94 14.12
N PRO A 199 -7.12 -13.76 15.09
CA PRO A 199 -7.79 -15.02 15.40
C PRO A 199 -9.20 -14.82 15.97
N LEU A 200 -9.46 -13.77 16.76
CA LEU A 200 -10.78 -13.51 17.35
C LEU A 200 -11.86 -13.12 16.33
N CYS A 201 -11.58 -12.15 15.45
CA CYS A 201 -12.59 -11.55 14.58
C CYS A 201 -12.34 -11.73 13.06
N ASN A 202 -11.34 -12.52 12.68
CA ASN A 202 -10.95 -12.79 11.29
C ASN A 202 -10.61 -11.54 10.45
N CYS A 203 -10.40 -10.37 11.09
CA CYS A 203 -10.08 -9.12 10.42
C CYS A 203 -8.60 -9.10 9.97
N ILE A 204 -8.34 -8.57 8.76
CA ILE A 204 -7.00 -8.46 8.19
C ILE A 204 -6.28 -7.27 8.82
N SER A 205 -5.09 -7.50 9.38
CA SER A 205 -4.22 -6.42 9.87
C SER A 205 -3.13 -6.14 8.84
N PHE A 206 -3.11 -4.92 8.30
CA PHE A 206 -2.13 -4.50 7.30
C PHE A 206 -0.85 -3.96 7.95
N ALA A 207 0.27 -4.08 7.24
CA ALA A 207 1.60 -3.62 7.66
C ALA A 207 1.87 -2.13 7.37
N GLY A 208 0.82 -1.36 7.12
CA GLY A 208 0.83 0.09 6.96
C GLY A 208 -0.24 0.71 7.87
N ARG A 209 0.03 1.92 8.34
CA ARG A 209 -0.75 2.60 9.39
C ARG A 209 -1.85 3.52 8.84
N GLY A 210 -1.82 3.81 7.54
CA GLY A 210 -2.70 4.78 6.89
C GLY A 210 -4.06 4.24 6.43
N PRO A 211 -5.02 5.14 6.13
CA PRO A 211 -6.41 4.79 5.85
C PRO A 211 -6.67 4.22 4.44
N SER A 212 -5.65 4.03 3.60
CA SER A 212 -5.85 3.56 2.22
C SER A 212 -6.50 2.16 2.18
N PRO A 213 -7.40 1.90 1.23
CA PRO A 213 -7.72 0.54 0.82
C PRO A 213 -6.47 -0.15 0.19
N PRO A 214 -6.46 -1.49 0.09
CA PRO A 214 -5.42 -2.22 -0.64
C PRO A 214 -5.38 -1.87 -2.13
N GLY A 215 -4.22 -2.03 -2.78
CA GLY A 215 -4.07 -1.71 -4.21
C GLY A 215 -2.66 -1.88 -4.76
N LYS A 216 -2.44 -1.35 -5.96
CA LYS A 216 -1.16 -1.39 -6.68
C LYS A 216 -0.68 0.01 -7.08
N MET A 217 0.57 0.31 -6.78
CA MET A 217 1.32 1.42 -7.35
C MET A 217 2.31 0.86 -8.39
N SER A 218 2.52 1.60 -9.47
CA SER A 218 3.53 1.30 -10.48
C SER A 218 4.03 2.59 -11.11
N TRP A 219 5.25 2.59 -11.63
CA TRP A 219 5.85 3.75 -12.29
C TRP A 219 6.64 3.31 -13.51
N ASN A 220 6.73 4.19 -14.52
CA ASN A 220 7.55 4.00 -15.70
C ASN A 220 7.99 5.34 -16.30
N VAL A 221 9.24 5.43 -16.73
CA VAL A 221 9.78 6.57 -17.50
C VAL A 221 9.12 6.62 -18.89
N LYS A 222 8.50 7.75 -19.23
CA LYS A 222 8.00 8.02 -20.59
C LYS A 222 9.18 8.15 -21.55
N LYS A 223 9.03 7.66 -22.78
CA LYS A 223 10.10 7.78 -23.80
C LYS A 223 10.15 9.18 -24.42
N GLU A 224 9.06 9.93 -24.29
CA GLU A 224 8.86 11.22 -24.93
C GLU A 224 9.32 12.36 -24.01
N VAL A 225 10.22 13.21 -24.52
CA VAL A 225 10.54 14.49 -23.91
C VAL A 225 9.36 15.45 -24.16
N THR A 226 8.93 16.17 -23.13
CA THR A 226 7.84 17.15 -23.20
C THR A 226 8.42 18.55 -23.06
N LEU A 227 8.04 19.47 -23.94
CA LEU A 227 8.28 20.90 -23.78
C LEU A 227 7.17 21.48 -22.89
N LEU A 228 7.54 22.13 -21.79
CA LEU A 228 6.60 22.86 -20.94
C LEU A 228 6.31 24.26 -21.49
N SER A 229 5.17 24.81 -21.08
CA SER A 229 4.73 26.20 -21.27
C SER A 229 5.79 27.28 -21.03
N ASN A 230 6.77 27.04 -20.14
CA ASN A 230 7.88 27.97 -19.86
C ASN A 230 9.15 27.72 -20.71
N GLY A 231 9.07 26.90 -21.76
CA GLY A 231 10.20 26.55 -22.62
C GLY A 231 11.14 25.45 -22.08
N THR A 232 10.86 24.86 -20.91
CA THR A 232 11.70 23.80 -20.34
C THR A 232 11.39 22.44 -20.97
N LEU A 233 12.40 21.74 -21.51
CA LEU A 233 12.30 20.35 -21.92
C LEU A 233 12.47 19.41 -20.72
N ILE A 234 11.51 18.51 -20.48
CA ILE A 234 11.58 17.51 -19.40
C ILE A 234 11.29 16.09 -19.91
N THR A 235 11.97 15.10 -19.33
CA THR A 235 11.54 13.70 -19.38
C THR A 235 10.79 13.38 -18.10
N THR A 236 9.70 12.61 -18.16
CA THR A 236 8.82 12.34 -17.00
C THR A 236 8.72 10.86 -16.63
N ILE A 237 8.53 10.62 -15.33
CA ILE A 237 8.09 9.34 -14.76
C ILE A 237 6.57 9.42 -14.62
N GLU A 238 5.84 8.53 -15.29
CA GLU A 238 4.41 8.34 -15.11
C GLU A 238 4.18 7.34 -13.97
N ILE A 239 3.58 7.82 -12.88
CA ILE A 239 3.11 7.01 -11.75
C ILE A 239 1.65 6.64 -11.99
N LYS A 240 1.30 5.37 -11.76
CA LYS A 240 -0.02 4.77 -11.95
C LYS A 240 -0.45 4.03 -10.70
N TYR A 241 -1.55 4.47 -10.11
CA TYR A 241 -2.23 3.81 -9.00
C TYR A 241 -3.49 3.09 -9.52
N LYS A 242 -3.63 1.81 -9.19
CA LYS A 242 -4.86 1.03 -9.40
C LYS A 242 -5.34 0.50 -8.06
N MET A 243 -6.50 0.98 -7.64
CA MET A 243 -7.21 0.51 -6.45
C MET A 243 -8.46 -0.21 -6.94
N GLU A 244 -8.62 -1.50 -6.62
CA GLU A 244 -9.81 -2.26 -7.01
C GLU A 244 -11.01 -1.86 -6.12
N SER A 245 -12.24 -2.17 -6.53
CA SER A 245 -13.40 -2.05 -5.62
C SER A 245 -13.30 -3.08 -4.48
N GLY A 246 -13.89 -2.78 -3.33
CA GLY A 246 -13.87 -3.69 -2.18
C GLY A 246 -14.82 -3.28 -1.06
N THR A 247 -14.63 -3.89 0.11
CA THR A 247 -15.44 -3.65 1.32
C THR A 247 -14.72 -2.71 2.28
N GLN A 248 -15.42 -1.71 2.78
CA GLN A 248 -14.91 -0.73 3.74
C GLN A 248 -14.45 -1.41 5.03
N LEU A 249 -13.25 -1.05 5.45
CA LEU A 249 -12.58 -1.54 6.65
C LEU A 249 -13.14 -0.81 7.88
N ARG A 250 -12.88 -1.32 9.09
CA ARG A 250 -13.45 -0.74 10.33
C ARG A 250 -13.05 0.73 10.63
N TRP A 251 -12.02 1.24 9.94
CA TRP A 251 -11.53 2.62 10.04
C TRP A 251 -11.86 3.46 8.79
N HIS A 252 -12.70 2.94 7.90
CA HIS A 252 -13.37 3.71 6.86
C HIS A 252 -14.72 4.22 7.38
N PRO A 253 -15.32 5.28 6.80
CA PRO A 253 -16.50 5.93 7.38
C PRO A 253 -17.72 5.02 7.56
N ASN A 254 -17.90 4.04 6.66
CA ASN A 254 -19.02 3.10 6.68
C ASN A 254 -18.53 1.64 6.61
N PRO A 255 -18.02 1.05 7.71
CA PRO A 255 -17.51 -0.31 7.73
C PRO A 255 -18.50 -1.34 7.16
N GLY A 256 -17.99 -2.33 6.41
CA GLY A 256 -18.82 -3.36 5.80
C GLY A 256 -19.60 -2.95 4.54
N LYS A 257 -19.83 -1.65 4.29
CA LYS A 257 -20.37 -1.16 3.01
C LYS A 257 -19.32 -1.25 1.90
N PRO A 258 -19.70 -1.32 0.60
CA PRO A 258 -18.72 -1.28 -0.47
C PRO A 258 -18.03 0.08 -0.62
N TYR A 259 -16.89 0.09 -1.31
CA TYR A 259 -16.27 1.27 -1.91
C TYR A 259 -15.91 0.98 -3.37
N LYS A 260 -15.93 2.02 -4.20
CA LYS A 260 -15.68 1.94 -5.64
C LYS A 260 -14.19 2.11 -5.95
N GLY A 261 -13.63 1.17 -6.72
CA GLY A 261 -12.25 1.21 -7.18
C GLY A 261 -11.95 2.43 -8.06
N VAL A 262 -10.68 2.83 -8.10
CA VAL A 262 -10.22 4.01 -8.85
C VAL A 262 -8.87 3.75 -9.52
N TYR A 263 -8.69 4.38 -10.69
CA TYR A 263 -7.41 4.48 -11.37
C TYR A 263 -6.97 5.94 -11.40
N LYS A 264 -5.76 6.23 -10.94
CA LYS A 264 -5.20 7.59 -10.84
C LYS A 264 -3.77 7.62 -11.39
N LYS A 265 -3.41 8.73 -12.02
CA LYS A 265 -2.07 8.99 -12.54
C LYS A 265 -1.42 10.17 -11.81
N ALA A 266 -0.10 10.20 -11.82
CA ALA A 266 0.71 11.36 -11.46
C ALA A 266 2.02 11.39 -12.26
N PHE A 267 2.69 12.55 -12.30
CA PHE A 267 3.91 12.76 -13.07
C PHE A 267 5.01 13.41 -12.23
N LEU A 268 6.26 12.98 -12.44
CA LEU A 268 7.45 13.61 -11.87
C LEU A 268 8.52 13.80 -12.97
N PRO A 269 9.17 14.97 -13.09
CA PRO A 269 10.35 15.13 -13.95
C PRO A 269 11.52 14.27 -13.47
N ILE A 270 12.41 13.83 -14.35
CA ILE A 270 13.62 13.10 -13.93
C ILE A 270 14.68 14.08 -13.42
N SER A 271 14.87 14.13 -12.10
CA SER A 271 16.01 14.77 -11.42
C SER A 271 16.29 14.07 -10.08
N SER A 272 17.44 14.31 -9.45
CA SER A 272 17.81 13.83 -8.11
C SER A 272 16.65 13.90 -7.11
N ASP A 273 16.06 15.09 -7.00
CA ASP A 273 15.10 15.42 -5.95
C ASP A 273 13.75 14.76 -6.22
N TYR A 274 13.38 14.64 -7.50
CA TYR A 274 12.17 13.94 -7.91
C TYR A 274 12.32 12.41 -7.84
N LEU A 275 13.53 11.87 -8.00
CA LEU A 275 13.81 10.46 -7.67
C LEU A 275 13.70 10.21 -6.16
N PHE A 276 14.08 11.18 -5.32
CA PHE A 276 13.86 11.12 -3.87
C PHE A 276 12.37 11.21 -3.51
N ILE A 277 11.62 12.14 -4.11
CA ILE A 277 10.15 12.24 -3.94
C ILE A 277 9.47 10.94 -4.40
N LEU A 278 9.92 10.30 -5.49
CA LEU A 278 9.41 8.98 -5.90
C LEU A 278 9.63 7.91 -4.81
N LYS A 279 10.80 7.88 -4.14
CA LYS A 279 11.01 6.99 -2.98
C LYS A 279 10.00 7.28 -1.86
N MET A 280 9.82 8.56 -1.51
CA MET A 280 8.90 8.98 -0.44
C MET A 280 7.43 8.64 -0.76
N LEU A 281 7.00 8.78 -2.02
CA LEU A 281 5.66 8.37 -2.47
C LEU A 281 5.49 6.85 -2.42
N ILE A 282 6.51 6.06 -2.76
CA ILE A 282 6.50 4.59 -2.64
C ILE A 282 6.38 4.17 -1.17
N LEU A 283 7.10 4.83 -0.26
CA LEU A 283 7.00 4.59 1.19
C LEU A 283 5.61 4.97 1.73
N ALA A 284 5.08 6.14 1.35
CA ALA A 284 3.74 6.57 1.74
C ALA A 284 2.63 5.63 1.21
N PHE A 285 2.80 5.07 0.01
CA PHE A 285 1.88 4.07 -0.53
C PHE A 285 1.96 2.74 0.24
N LEU A 286 3.16 2.29 0.59
CA LEU A 286 3.36 1.05 1.36
C LEU A 286 2.91 1.16 2.83
N ASP A 287 2.95 2.36 3.42
CA ASP A 287 2.35 2.65 4.73
C ASP A 287 0.83 2.96 4.66
N GLY A 288 0.21 2.84 3.47
CA GLY A 288 -1.23 3.06 3.29
C GLY A 288 -1.67 4.53 3.40
N GLN A 289 -0.77 5.49 3.25
CA GLN A 289 -1.03 6.92 3.46
C GLN A 289 -1.45 7.68 2.19
N THR A 290 -1.33 7.12 0.98
CA THR A 290 -1.64 7.83 -0.29
C THR A 290 -3.13 8.15 -0.48
N PHE A 291 -4.02 7.26 -0.04
CA PHE A 291 -5.46 7.35 -0.27
C PHE A 291 -6.27 7.21 1.02
N ARG A 292 -7.53 7.63 0.99
CA ARG A 292 -8.56 7.31 1.99
C ARG A 292 -9.86 6.94 1.28
N VAL A 293 -10.77 6.28 1.99
CA VAL A 293 -12.17 6.19 1.59
C VAL A 293 -12.94 7.35 2.21
N GLU A 294 -13.76 8.02 1.41
CA GLU A 294 -14.77 8.99 1.84
C GLU A 294 -16.17 8.49 1.50
N ASP A 295 -17.19 9.03 2.16
CA ASP A 295 -18.57 8.71 1.82
C ASP A 295 -19.03 9.37 0.51
N SER A 296 -19.90 8.66 -0.21
CA SER A 296 -20.71 9.23 -1.28
C SER A 296 -21.94 9.93 -0.68
N PHE A 297 -22.32 11.09 -1.21
CA PHE A 297 -23.63 11.71 -0.93
C PHE A 297 -24.80 10.72 -1.12
N ASP A 298 -24.73 9.85 -2.13
CA ASP A 298 -25.75 8.82 -2.43
C ASP A 298 -25.73 7.60 -1.49
N ALA A 299 -24.87 7.59 -0.45
CA ALA A 299 -24.66 6.54 0.56
C ALA A 299 -24.39 5.08 0.09
N LYS A 300 -24.44 4.78 -1.21
CA LYS A 300 -24.37 3.42 -1.77
C LYS A 300 -22.96 2.81 -1.79
N PHE A 301 -21.91 3.61 -1.98
CA PHE A 301 -20.52 3.12 -2.04
C PHE A 301 -19.53 4.25 -1.76
N GLY A 302 -18.56 3.99 -0.89
CA GLY A 302 -17.48 4.94 -0.59
C GLY A 302 -16.58 5.23 -1.81
N ASN A 303 -16.01 6.43 -1.86
CA ASN A 303 -15.13 6.90 -2.92
C ASN A 303 -13.66 6.93 -2.48
N ILE A 304 -12.73 6.51 -3.36
CA ILE A 304 -11.29 6.54 -3.06
C ILE A 304 -10.67 7.87 -3.51
N VAL A 305 -10.24 8.69 -2.55
CA VAL A 305 -9.66 10.02 -2.79
C VAL A 305 -8.21 10.11 -2.28
N TRP A 306 -7.48 11.13 -2.72
CA TRP A 306 -6.14 11.43 -2.22
C TRP A 306 -6.20 11.81 -0.73
N ASN A 307 -5.36 11.21 0.11
CA ASN A 307 -5.29 11.52 1.54
C ASN A 307 -4.39 12.73 1.83
N GLY A 308 -4.53 13.82 1.07
CA GLY A 308 -3.80 15.07 1.29
C GLY A 308 -2.31 15.07 0.92
N ILE A 309 -1.80 14.06 0.20
CA ILE A 309 -0.47 14.09 -0.41
C ILE A 309 -0.60 14.61 -1.85
N GLU A 310 -0.04 15.80 -2.14
CA GLU A 310 -0.15 16.39 -3.47
C GLU A 310 0.55 15.56 -4.56
N HIS A 311 -0.20 15.27 -5.61
CA HIS A 311 0.29 14.61 -6.81
C HIS A 311 0.08 15.52 -8.01
N LYS A 312 1.12 15.74 -8.81
CA LYS A 312 0.98 16.43 -10.09
C LYS A 312 0.27 15.53 -11.09
N THR A 313 -1.02 15.77 -11.29
CA THR A 313 -1.91 14.97 -12.15
C THR A 313 -1.76 15.30 -13.64
N ASN A 314 -1.12 16.42 -13.97
CA ASN A 314 -0.76 16.83 -15.33
C ASN A 314 0.77 17.01 -15.47
N ILE A 315 1.26 17.07 -16.71
CA ILE A 315 2.69 17.29 -16.99
C ILE A 315 3.02 18.79 -17.04
N ASP A 316 2.10 19.60 -17.58
CA ASP A 316 2.24 21.05 -17.78
C ASP A 316 1.02 21.78 -17.20
N GLY A 317 0.97 23.12 -17.29
CA GLY A 317 -0.11 23.96 -16.78
C GLY A 317 0.14 24.54 -15.37
N GLY A 318 1.37 24.43 -14.87
CA GLY A 318 1.80 25.06 -13.62
C GLY A 318 1.02 24.59 -12.38
N ILE A 319 0.90 25.48 -11.39
CA ILE A 319 0.20 25.19 -10.13
C ILE A 319 -1.30 24.96 -10.38
N GLU A 320 -1.95 25.86 -11.12
CA GLU A 320 -3.40 25.83 -11.39
C GLU A 320 -3.83 24.58 -12.16
N GLY A 321 -3.05 24.18 -13.17
CA GLY A 321 -3.27 22.95 -13.92
C GLY A 321 -2.88 21.67 -13.18
N GLY A 322 -2.34 21.74 -11.96
CA GLY A 322 -1.85 20.57 -11.22
C GLY A 322 -0.68 19.88 -11.92
N GLY A 323 0.19 20.65 -12.59
CA GLY A 323 1.36 20.17 -13.33
C GLY A 323 2.63 20.97 -13.01
N PHE A 324 3.49 21.14 -14.02
CA PHE A 324 4.73 21.91 -13.97
C PHE A 324 4.65 23.12 -14.92
N PRO A 325 5.51 24.15 -14.80
CA PRO A 325 6.49 24.37 -13.73
C PRO A 325 5.83 24.69 -12.38
N ASP A 326 6.38 24.12 -11.32
CA ASP A 326 6.10 24.49 -9.93
C ASP A 326 7.41 24.35 -9.14
N SER A 327 7.94 25.47 -8.66
CA SER A 327 9.19 25.52 -7.89
C SER A 327 9.04 24.96 -6.48
N ASN A 328 7.84 25.07 -5.91
CA ASN A 328 7.58 24.84 -4.49
C ASN A 328 6.98 23.44 -4.24
N TYR A 329 6.52 22.74 -5.29
CA TYR A 329 5.97 21.38 -5.20
C TYR A 329 6.84 20.43 -4.38
N LYS A 330 8.18 20.47 -4.55
CA LYS A 330 9.12 19.61 -3.82
C LYS A 330 8.97 19.72 -2.30
N SER A 331 8.88 20.94 -1.77
CA SER A 331 8.72 21.19 -0.34
C SER A 331 7.32 20.77 0.12
N ARG A 332 6.28 21.19 -0.61
CA ARG A 332 4.88 20.93 -0.26
C ARG A 332 4.56 19.44 -0.22
N VAL A 333 5.04 18.64 -1.20
CA VAL A 333 4.80 17.19 -1.20
C VAL A 333 5.59 16.47 -0.10
N LEU A 334 6.82 16.90 0.23
CA LEU A 334 7.57 16.32 1.34
C LEU A 334 6.91 16.63 2.69
N GLU A 335 6.45 17.86 2.89
CA GLU A 335 5.65 18.25 4.06
C GLU A 335 4.36 17.44 4.18
N ASN A 336 3.62 17.22 3.08
CA ASN A 336 2.44 16.36 3.07
C ASN A 336 2.75 14.90 3.43
N ILE A 337 3.92 14.37 3.06
CA ILE A 337 4.31 12.98 3.36
C ILE A 337 4.76 12.86 4.82
N LEU A 338 5.59 13.79 5.30
CA LEU A 338 6.09 13.81 6.69
C LEU A 338 4.96 14.00 7.71
N SER A 339 3.97 14.86 7.41
CA SER A 339 2.76 15.04 8.24
C SER A 339 1.83 13.83 8.29
N LYS A 340 2.10 12.76 7.53
CA LYS A 340 1.47 11.43 7.68
C LYS A 340 2.30 10.44 8.51
N GLY A 341 3.37 10.91 9.16
CA GLY A 341 4.30 10.07 9.92
C GLY A 341 5.16 9.15 9.06
N VAL A 342 5.32 9.45 7.76
CA VAL A 342 6.15 8.68 6.84
C VAL A 342 7.58 9.20 6.91
N GLU A 343 8.42 8.48 7.64
CA GLU A 343 9.84 8.82 7.85
C GLU A 343 10.68 8.72 6.56
N TYR A 344 11.81 9.42 6.57
CA TYR A 344 12.81 9.30 5.51
C TYR A 344 13.42 7.88 5.47
N PRO A 345 13.77 7.35 4.28
CA PRO A 345 14.48 6.07 4.20
C PRO A 345 15.87 6.20 4.83
N ASN A 346 16.15 5.41 5.87
CA ASN A 346 17.46 5.29 6.49
C ASN A 346 18.55 5.08 5.43
N LEU A 347 19.58 5.94 5.45
CA LEU A 347 20.64 6.03 4.42
C LEU A 347 21.80 5.05 4.68
N ASN A 348 21.47 3.85 5.17
CA ASN A 348 22.43 2.81 5.58
C ASN A 348 22.59 1.73 4.49
#